data_AF-A0A853HYZ2-F1
#
_entry.id   AF-A0A853HYZ2-F1
#
_cell.length_a   1.000
_cell.length_b   1.000
_cell.length_c   1.000
_cell.angle_alpha   90.00
_cell.angle_beta   90.00
_cell.angle_gamma   90.00
#
_symmetry.space_group_name_H-M   'P 1'
#
loop_
_entity.id
_entity.type
_entity.pdbx_description
1 polymer ?
#
loop_
_entity_poly.entity_id
_entity_poly.type
_entity_poly.pdbx_seq_one_letter_code
_entity_poly.pdbx_strand_id
1 'polypeptide(L)'
;MTSQKVVFKIRPSAWLTSDREWLKQRKKSWDYISKKLNHVHSIEIDRKQRTYLKNYYLKGIRPRYDLFLNATPIPLIFMLWFHPDQSEKCWQEIIDYIYQMPDIVVYEHYKLSFSIFMECSGNLNRFSPASGFSDGFMEGLEENMLPVLFGKTNERILSISKGWSLDRYSCTGGSHPASWFYSYSFLTSDINKVNRSLFTQYGFAIDLCFSQLNNKWIERFCGKNAPPVPGRKERERSRFYSYINYLASDKQPEGEFRKSYLEKLREKLNKGDIPPLLDELWQKAKKGELTVD
;
A
#
# COMPACT_ATOMS: atom_id res chain seq x y z
N MET A 1 10.30 -13.80 -36.88
CA MET A 1 9.76 -12.73 -36.01
C MET A 1 10.92 -11.88 -35.50
N THR A 2 11.11 -10.70 -36.08
CA THR A 2 12.16 -9.75 -35.70
C THR A 2 11.75 -9.10 -34.37
N SER A 3 12.49 -9.39 -33.30
CA SER A 3 12.35 -8.70 -32.02
C SER A 3 12.61 -7.20 -32.25
N GLN A 4 11.55 -6.41 -32.35
CA GLN A 4 11.67 -4.97 -32.22
C GLN A 4 12.23 -4.70 -30.83
N LYS A 5 13.51 -4.28 -30.75
CA LYS A 5 14.07 -3.70 -29.55
C LYS A 5 13.30 -2.41 -29.28
N VAL A 6 12.26 -2.51 -28.47
CA VAL A 6 11.63 -1.35 -27.84
C VAL A 6 12.70 -0.73 -26.94
N VAL A 7 13.42 0.26 -27.46
CA VAL A 7 14.43 1.01 -26.68
C VAL A 7 13.67 2.00 -25.82
N PHE A 8 13.23 1.54 -24.65
CA PHE A 8 12.58 2.40 -23.69
C PHE A 8 13.59 3.29 -22.95
N LYS A 9 13.62 4.57 -23.29
CA LYS A 9 14.37 5.59 -22.52
C LYS A 9 13.48 6.14 -21.39
N ILE A 10 13.43 5.45 -20.23
CA ILE A 10 13.24 6.22 -18.98
C ILE A 10 14.36 7.25 -19.00
N ARG A 11 14.03 8.53 -18.79
CA ARG A 11 14.95 9.67 -18.87
C ARG A 11 16.27 9.39 -18.11
N PRO A 12 17.35 9.01 -18.81
CA PRO A 12 18.61 8.71 -18.13
C PRO A 12 19.18 9.95 -17.44
N SER A 13 18.79 11.14 -17.92
CA SER A 13 19.11 12.44 -17.35
C SER A 13 18.62 12.64 -15.92
N ALA A 14 17.65 11.85 -15.44
CA ALA A 14 17.20 11.92 -14.05
C ALA A 14 18.25 11.36 -13.08
N TRP A 15 19.12 10.45 -13.53
CA TRP A 15 20.27 9.98 -12.75
C TRP A 15 21.48 10.86 -13.03
N LEU A 16 21.78 11.77 -12.10
CA LEU A 16 22.91 12.68 -12.16
C LEU A 16 24.23 11.96 -11.82
N THR A 17 24.55 10.90 -12.57
CA THR A 17 25.71 10.03 -12.30
C THR A 17 27.07 10.71 -12.45
N SER A 18 27.12 11.88 -13.10
CA SER A 18 28.31 12.74 -13.15
C SER A 18 28.44 13.65 -11.93
N ASP A 19 27.36 13.90 -11.20
CA ASP A 19 27.37 14.69 -9.96
C ASP A 19 27.84 13.82 -8.78
N ARG A 20 29.03 14.14 -8.28
CA ARG A 20 29.67 13.39 -7.18
C ARG A 20 28.92 13.55 -5.86
N GLU A 21 28.36 14.72 -5.59
CA GLU A 21 27.67 14.98 -4.32
C GLU A 21 26.31 14.29 -4.32
N TRP A 22 25.57 14.38 -5.43
CA TRP A 22 24.32 13.64 -5.62
C TRP A 22 24.52 12.12 -5.45
N LEU A 23 25.58 11.56 -6.06
CA LEU A 23 25.91 10.14 -5.92
C LEU A 23 26.29 9.77 -4.48
N LYS A 24 27.02 10.64 -3.77
CA LYS A 24 27.42 10.42 -2.38
C LYS A 24 26.20 10.38 -1.47
N GLN A 25 25.28 11.33 -1.63
CA GLN A 25 24.01 11.38 -0.88
C GLN A 25 23.17 10.14 -1.14
N ARG A 26 22.99 9.76 -2.41
CA ARG A 26 22.22 8.55 -2.74
C ARG A 26 22.88 7.28 -2.21
N LYS A 27 24.21 7.14 -2.26
CA LYS A 27 24.89 5.99 -1.64
C LYS A 27 24.61 5.90 -0.14
N LYS A 28 24.59 7.03 0.57
CA LYS A 28 24.24 7.08 1.99
C LYS A 28 22.79 6.64 2.22
N SER A 29 21.84 7.13 1.43
CA SER A 29 20.44 6.70 1.52
C SER A 29 20.26 5.22 1.16
N TRP A 30 21.04 4.70 0.21
CA TRP A 30 20.99 3.29 -0.16
C TRP A 30 21.34 2.36 1.01
N ASP A 31 22.29 2.74 1.87
CA ASP A 31 22.64 1.92 3.04
C ASP A 31 21.47 1.79 4.02
N TYR A 32 20.62 2.83 4.09
CA TYR A 32 19.37 2.80 4.86
C TYR A 32 18.27 1.98 4.16
N ILE A 33 18.03 2.22 2.88
CA ILE A 33 17.07 1.48 2.04
C ILE A 33 17.38 -0.01 2.04
N SER A 34 18.66 -0.38 1.87
CA SER A 34 19.09 -1.78 1.86
C SER A 34 18.76 -2.49 3.18
N LYS A 35 18.81 -1.81 4.32
CA LYS A 35 18.36 -2.39 5.60
C LYS A 35 16.86 -2.65 5.60
N LYS A 36 16.06 -1.70 5.08
CA LYS A 36 14.60 -1.89 4.95
C LYS A 36 14.25 -3.12 4.11
N LEU A 37 14.98 -3.34 3.00
CA LEU A 37 14.78 -4.50 2.14
C LEU A 37 14.98 -5.86 2.84
N ASN A 38 15.67 -5.92 4.00
CA ASN A 38 15.79 -7.15 4.78
C ASN A 38 14.48 -7.55 5.49
N HIS A 39 13.53 -6.62 5.58
CA HIS A 39 12.22 -6.83 6.20
C HIS A 39 11.14 -7.16 5.17
N VAL A 40 11.51 -7.36 3.91
CA VAL A 40 10.64 -7.85 2.84
C VAL A 40 10.81 -9.35 2.74
N HIS A 41 9.75 -10.09 3.08
CA HIS A 41 9.69 -11.55 3.09
C HIS A 41 8.75 -12.10 2.02
N SER A 42 7.89 -11.25 1.44
CA SER A 42 7.02 -11.59 0.30
C SER A 42 7.77 -11.97 -0.95
N ILE A 43 9.04 -11.55 -1.07
CA ILE A 43 9.95 -11.93 -2.13
C ILE A 43 11.35 -12.22 -1.56
N GLU A 44 12.04 -13.20 -2.13
CA GLU A 44 13.41 -13.48 -1.77
C GLU A 44 14.34 -12.47 -2.46
N ILE A 45 14.82 -11.47 -1.72
CA ILE A 45 15.81 -10.50 -2.21
C ILE A 45 17.22 -11.00 -1.94
N ASP A 46 17.70 -11.86 -2.83
CA ASP A 46 19.06 -12.39 -2.79
C ASP A 46 20.13 -11.28 -3.05
N ARG A 47 21.40 -11.66 -2.93
CA ARG A 47 22.53 -10.73 -3.17
C ARG A 47 22.56 -10.17 -4.60
N LYS A 48 22.12 -10.94 -5.59
CA LYS A 48 22.12 -10.58 -7.02
C LYS A 48 21.02 -9.55 -7.29
N GLN A 49 19.80 -9.81 -6.82
CA GLN A 49 18.67 -8.89 -6.88
C GLN A 49 18.98 -7.58 -6.15
N ARG A 50 19.57 -7.65 -4.96
CA ARG A 50 20.00 -6.45 -4.21
C ARG A 50 21.01 -5.62 -5.02
N THR A 51 21.92 -6.28 -5.73
CA THR A 51 22.87 -5.60 -6.62
C THR A 51 22.15 -4.94 -7.80
N TYR A 52 21.14 -5.58 -8.39
CA TYR A 52 20.32 -4.97 -9.44
C TYR A 52 19.54 -3.76 -8.94
N LEU A 53 18.87 -3.88 -7.78
CA LEU A 53 18.16 -2.76 -7.14
C LEU A 53 19.11 -1.59 -6.86
N LYS A 54 20.31 -1.87 -6.34
CA LYS A 54 21.35 -0.84 -6.12
C LYS A 54 21.76 -0.16 -7.42
N ASN A 55 21.97 -0.93 -8.48
CA ASN A 55 22.39 -0.40 -9.78
C ASN A 55 21.29 0.44 -10.43
N TYR A 56 20.02 0.01 -10.32
CA TYR A 56 18.89 0.81 -10.76
C TYR A 56 18.81 2.11 -9.95
N TYR A 57 18.83 2.02 -8.62
CA TYR A 57 18.74 3.18 -7.74
C TYR A 57 19.87 4.20 -7.96
N LEU A 58 21.12 3.75 -8.15
CA LEU A 58 22.28 4.65 -8.30
C LEU A 58 22.54 5.10 -9.74
N LYS A 59 22.20 4.29 -10.74
CA LYS A 59 22.65 4.49 -12.13
C LYS A 59 21.55 4.40 -13.19
N GLY A 60 20.32 4.08 -12.79
CA GLY A 60 19.22 3.82 -13.73
C GLY A 60 19.41 2.57 -14.58
N ILE A 61 20.36 1.71 -14.22
CA ILE A 61 20.63 0.47 -14.96
C ILE A 61 19.58 -0.56 -14.57
N ARG A 62 18.73 -0.93 -15.53
CA ARG A 62 17.74 -1.98 -15.33
C ARG A 62 18.36 -3.37 -15.46
N PRO A 63 17.84 -4.38 -14.74
CA PRO A 63 18.15 -5.76 -15.05
C PRO A 63 17.70 -6.04 -16.49
N ARG A 64 18.51 -6.82 -17.21
CA ARG A 64 18.06 -7.39 -18.47
C ARG A 64 17.11 -8.53 -18.11
N TYR A 65 15.85 -8.40 -18.52
CA TYR A 65 14.94 -9.52 -18.54
C TYR A 65 15.26 -10.30 -19.81
N ASP A 66 16.07 -11.34 -19.68
CA ASP A 66 16.01 -12.41 -20.65
C ASP A 66 14.59 -12.98 -20.59
N LEU A 67 13.88 -12.93 -21.71
CA LEU A 67 12.52 -13.45 -21.88
C LEU A 67 12.39 -14.95 -21.57
N PHE A 68 13.48 -15.61 -21.16
CA PHE A 68 13.60 -17.02 -20.84
C PHE A 68 13.69 -17.25 -19.32
N LEU A 69 12.50 -17.16 -18.70
CA LEU A 69 11.95 -18.10 -17.71
C LEU A 69 12.48 -18.24 -16.28
N ASN A 70 13.62 -17.67 -15.85
CA ASN A 70 14.11 -17.96 -14.48
C ASN A 70 14.36 -16.75 -13.56
N ALA A 71 14.19 -15.51 -14.02
CA ALA A 71 14.39 -14.33 -13.18
C ALA A 71 13.07 -13.66 -12.81
N THR A 72 12.74 -13.68 -11.51
CA THR A 72 11.63 -12.89 -10.94
C THR A 72 11.81 -11.41 -11.29
N PRO A 73 10.80 -10.72 -11.86
CA PRO A 73 10.96 -9.34 -12.25
C PRO A 73 11.16 -8.43 -11.03
N ILE A 74 11.95 -7.36 -11.17
CA ILE A 74 11.96 -6.30 -10.14
C ILE A 74 10.54 -5.75 -9.98
N PRO A 75 9.96 -5.78 -8.77
CA PRO A 75 8.64 -5.21 -8.51
C PRO A 75 8.53 -3.76 -9.02
N LEU A 76 7.43 -3.43 -9.71
CA LEU A 76 7.09 -2.06 -10.14
C LEU A 76 7.29 -1.04 -8.99
N ILE A 77 6.89 -1.37 -7.76
CA ILE A 77 7.00 -0.46 -6.63
C ILE A 77 8.43 -0.01 -6.35
N PHE A 78 9.43 -0.88 -6.54
CA PHE A 78 10.83 -0.50 -6.42
C PHE A 78 11.29 0.35 -7.59
N MET A 79 10.75 0.12 -8.80
CA MET A 79 11.07 0.95 -9.96
C MET A 79 10.60 2.39 -9.76
N LEU A 80 9.41 2.58 -9.18
CA LEU A 80 8.83 3.88 -8.84
C LEU A 80 9.56 4.54 -7.67
N TRP A 81 9.71 3.83 -6.55
CA TRP A 81 10.36 4.35 -5.35
C TRP A 81 11.81 4.76 -5.61
N PHE A 82 12.57 3.94 -6.34
CA PHE A 82 13.99 4.19 -6.55
C PHE A 82 14.28 5.19 -7.66
N HIS A 83 13.26 5.63 -8.41
CA HIS A 83 13.43 6.64 -9.44
C HIS A 83 13.84 7.99 -8.81
N PRO A 84 14.78 8.76 -9.38
CA PRO A 84 15.12 10.07 -8.84
C PRO A 84 14.07 11.15 -9.13
N ASP A 85 13.32 11.03 -10.23
CA ASP A 85 12.17 11.86 -10.56
C ASP A 85 10.89 11.19 -10.02
N GLN A 86 10.25 11.83 -9.04
CA GLN A 86 9.03 11.36 -8.37
C GLN A 86 7.76 12.03 -8.92
N SER A 87 7.83 12.65 -10.10
CA SER A 87 6.66 13.24 -10.76
C SER A 87 5.72 12.15 -11.29
N GLU A 88 4.41 12.46 -11.30
CA GLU A 88 3.37 11.60 -11.85
C GLU A 88 3.66 11.22 -13.31
N LYS A 89 4.16 12.18 -14.11
CA LYS A 89 4.56 11.93 -15.50
C LYS A 89 5.63 10.84 -15.61
N CYS A 90 6.67 10.91 -14.76
CA CYS A 90 7.73 9.91 -14.78
C CYS A 90 7.22 8.54 -14.35
N TRP A 91 6.34 8.49 -13.34
CA TRP A 91 5.72 7.25 -12.90
C TRP A 91 4.84 6.62 -13.99
N GLN A 92 4.08 7.44 -14.72
CA GLN A 92 3.29 6.98 -15.85
C GLN A 92 4.18 6.42 -16.97
N GLU A 93 5.29 7.10 -17.30
CA GLU A 93 6.28 6.59 -18.26
C GLU A 93 6.80 5.19 -17.84
N ILE A 94 7.08 4.97 -16.54
CA ILE A 94 7.51 3.66 -16.02
C ILE A 94 6.40 2.60 -16.18
N ILE A 95 5.16 2.95 -15.85
CA ILE A 95 4.00 2.06 -15.95
C ILE A 95 3.76 1.66 -17.42
N ASP A 96 3.76 2.64 -18.33
CA ASP A 96 3.55 2.43 -19.75
C ASP A 96 4.61 1.50 -20.34
N TYR A 97 5.84 1.59 -19.86
CA TYR A 97 6.90 0.65 -20.24
C TYR A 97 6.60 -0.78 -19.81
N ILE A 98 6.21 -0.98 -18.55
CA ILE A 98 5.84 -2.32 -18.09
C ILE A 98 4.71 -2.85 -18.95
N TYR A 99 3.73 -2.02 -19.30
CA TYR A 99 2.60 -2.37 -20.15
C TYR A 99 2.96 -2.76 -21.59
N GLN A 100 4.18 -2.50 -22.04
CA GLN A 100 4.67 -2.98 -23.34
C GLN A 100 5.27 -4.40 -23.25
N MET A 101 5.40 -4.98 -22.05
CA MET A 101 5.90 -6.33 -21.83
C MET A 101 4.81 -7.39 -22.05
N PRO A 102 5.19 -8.69 -22.21
CA PRO A 102 4.22 -9.77 -22.19
C PRO A 102 3.38 -9.76 -20.92
N ASP A 103 2.09 -10.07 -21.04
CA ASP A 103 1.10 -9.94 -19.96
C ASP A 103 1.49 -10.69 -18.68
N ILE A 104 2.13 -11.86 -18.78
CA ILE A 104 2.65 -12.60 -17.62
C ILE A 104 3.70 -11.82 -16.83
N VAL A 105 4.56 -11.07 -17.53
CA VAL A 105 5.60 -10.24 -16.91
C VAL A 105 4.96 -9.02 -16.26
N VAL A 106 4.02 -8.36 -16.95
CA VAL A 106 3.20 -7.27 -16.41
C VAL A 106 2.55 -7.70 -15.09
N TYR A 107 1.90 -8.86 -15.11
CA TYR A 107 1.21 -9.42 -13.96
C TYR A 107 2.16 -9.65 -12.77
N GLU A 108 3.32 -10.27 -12.98
CA GLU A 108 4.28 -10.51 -11.89
C GLU A 108 4.85 -9.21 -11.32
N HIS A 109 5.13 -8.19 -12.15
CA HIS A 109 5.52 -6.86 -11.65
C HIS A 109 4.52 -6.28 -10.64
N TYR A 110 3.21 -6.37 -10.95
CA TYR A 110 2.14 -5.83 -10.11
C TYR A 110 1.89 -6.69 -8.88
N LYS A 111 1.79 -8.01 -9.05
CA LYS A 111 1.58 -8.96 -7.96
C LYS A 111 2.66 -8.81 -6.89
N LEU A 112 3.94 -8.82 -7.27
CA LEU A 112 5.04 -8.68 -6.32
C LEU A 112 5.02 -7.30 -5.64
N SER A 113 4.74 -6.24 -6.40
CA SER A 113 4.62 -4.88 -5.85
C SER A 113 3.53 -4.76 -4.81
N PHE A 114 2.38 -5.37 -5.10
CA PHE A 114 1.26 -5.43 -4.19
C PHE A 114 1.61 -6.23 -2.93
N SER A 115 2.20 -7.42 -3.06
CA SER A 115 2.59 -8.23 -1.90
C SER A 115 3.57 -7.50 -0.99
N ILE A 116 4.56 -6.80 -1.57
CA ILE A 116 5.53 -5.98 -0.83
C ILE A 116 4.82 -4.80 -0.15
N PHE A 117 3.97 -4.07 -0.88
CA PHE A 117 3.22 -2.97 -0.31
C PHE A 117 2.41 -3.42 0.91
N MET A 118 1.64 -4.50 0.76
CA MET A 118 0.80 -5.03 1.83
C MET A 118 1.61 -5.56 3.01
N GLU A 119 2.75 -6.21 2.76
CA GLU A 119 3.63 -6.66 3.82
C GLU A 119 4.20 -5.48 4.62
N CYS A 120 4.71 -4.47 3.93
CA CYS A 120 5.36 -3.32 4.54
C CYS A 120 4.35 -2.40 5.24
N SER A 121 3.15 -2.24 4.66
CA SER A 121 2.02 -1.51 5.26
C SER A 121 1.26 -2.34 6.30
N GLY A 122 1.43 -3.66 6.36
CA GLY A 122 0.81 -4.51 7.39
C GLY A 122 1.67 -4.67 8.64
N ASN A 123 3.00 -4.62 8.50
CA ASN A 123 3.97 -4.74 9.60
C ASN A 123 4.33 -3.37 10.21
N LEU A 124 3.32 -2.58 10.57
CA LEU A 124 3.47 -1.19 10.99
C LEU A 124 4.33 -1.00 12.24
N ASN A 125 4.35 -1.99 13.14
CA ASN A 125 5.21 -1.96 14.33
C ASN A 125 6.70 -2.03 13.98
N ARG A 126 7.07 -2.65 12.85
CA ARG A 126 8.47 -2.82 12.42
C ARG A 126 9.07 -1.55 11.79
N PHE A 127 8.22 -0.64 11.35
CA PHE A 127 8.61 0.64 10.75
C PHE A 127 8.19 1.82 11.60
N SER A 128 8.20 1.65 12.92
CA SER A 128 7.98 2.73 13.87
C SER A 128 9.25 3.58 14.04
N PRO A 129 9.14 4.81 14.58
CA PRO A 129 10.32 5.60 14.97
C PRO A 129 11.23 4.86 15.97
N ALA A 130 10.66 4.01 16.82
CA ALA A 130 11.43 3.16 17.73
C ALA A 130 12.32 2.16 16.99
N SER A 131 11.97 1.81 15.76
CA SER A 131 12.77 1.00 14.83
C SER A 131 13.71 1.83 13.95
N GLY A 132 13.77 3.15 14.15
CA GLY A 132 14.59 4.08 13.34
C GLY A 132 14.00 4.41 11.97
N PHE A 133 12.71 4.14 11.76
CA PHE A 133 12.00 4.38 10.50
C PHE A 133 10.86 5.39 10.72
N SER A 134 11.18 6.69 10.79
CA SER A 134 10.17 7.74 10.99
C SER A 134 9.28 7.97 9.77
N ASP A 135 9.80 7.69 8.58
CA ASP A 135 9.19 8.12 7.31
C ASP A 135 8.51 6.95 6.58
N GLY A 136 8.17 5.86 7.27
CA GLY A 136 7.60 4.67 6.63
C GLY A 136 8.62 3.85 5.84
N PHE A 137 8.13 2.85 5.09
CA PHE A 137 8.97 1.95 4.30
C PHE A 137 9.52 2.66 3.06
N MET A 138 8.67 3.40 2.34
CA MET A 138 9.02 4.13 1.12
C MET A 138 9.27 5.62 1.34
N GLU A 139 9.65 6.00 2.57
CA GLU A 139 10.08 7.37 2.88
C GLU A 139 8.98 8.41 2.61
N GLY A 140 7.71 8.02 2.83
CA GLY A 140 6.53 8.87 2.68
C GLY A 140 5.84 8.76 1.31
N LEU A 141 6.40 7.99 0.37
CA LEU A 141 5.84 7.83 -0.97
C LEU A 141 4.69 6.83 -1.05
N GLU A 142 4.31 6.19 0.06
CA GLU A 142 3.28 5.16 0.08
C GLU A 142 1.94 5.66 -0.45
N GLU A 143 1.55 6.89 -0.13
CA GLU A 143 0.30 7.49 -0.63
C GLU A 143 0.28 7.59 -2.16
N ASN A 144 1.40 7.94 -2.77
CA ASN A 144 1.51 8.05 -4.23
C ASN A 144 1.41 6.67 -4.90
N MET A 145 1.92 5.61 -4.25
CA MET A 145 1.89 4.23 -4.79
C MET A 145 0.48 3.67 -4.89
N LEU A 146 -0.43 4.18 -4.09
CA LEU A 146 -1.75 3.62 -3.92
C LEU A 146 -2.64 3.75 -5.18
N PRO A 147 -2.76 4.94 -5.82
CA PRO A 147 -3.39 5.05 -7.13
C PRO A 147 -2.79 4.11 -8.19
N VAL A 148 -1.48 3.85 -8.15
CA VAL A 148 -0.83 2.95 -9.11
C VAL A 148 -1.25 1.50 -8.90
N LEU A 149 -1.22 1.03 -7.65
CA LEU A 149 -1.50 -0.36 -7.28
C LEU A 149 -2.99 -0.70 -7.25
N PHE A 150 -3.83 0.28 -6.92
CA PHE A 150 -5.26 0.06 -6.66
C PHE A 150 -6.21 0.87 -7.57
N GLY A 151 -5.70 1.84 -8.34
CA GLY A 151 -6.49 2.69 -9.22
C GLY A 151 -6.78 2.08 -10.60
N LYS A 152 -7.10 2.93 -11.59
CA LYS A 152 -7.56 2.52 -12.94
C LYS A 152 -6.56 1.66 -13.72
N THR A 153 -5.27 1.78 -13.45
CA THR A 153 -4.22 0.86 -13.92
C THR A 153 -4.57 -0.61 -13.66
N ASN A 154 -5.35 -0.90 -12.63
CA ASN A 154 -5.79 -2.26 -12.32
C ASN A 154 -6.70 -2.87 -13.41
N GLU A 155 -7.44 -2.10 -14.22
CA GLU A 155 -8.39 -2.68 -15.19
C GLU A 155 -7.72 -3.62 -16.21
N ARG A 156 -6.53 -3.25 -16.72
CA ARG A 156 -5.75 -4.13 -17.61
C ARG A 156 -5.22 -5.34 -16.85
N ILE A 157 -4.69 -5.15 -15.65
CA ILE A 157 -4.22 -6.26 -14.81
C ILE A 157 -5.34 -7.26 -14.57
N LEU A 158 -6.54 -6.77 -14.29
CA LEU A 158 -7.74 -7.59 -14.13
C LEU A 158 -8.16 -8.30 -15.40
N SER A 159 -7.95 -7.69 -16.56
CA SER A 159 -8.21 -8.36 -17.84
C SER A 159 -7.24 -9.52 -18.09
N ILE A 160 -5.96 -9.32 -17.77
CA ILE A 160 -4.90 -10.33 -17.88
C ILE A 160 -5.17 -11.48 -16.91
N SER A 161 -5.67 -11.14 -15.72
CA SER A 161 -5.81 -12.07 -14.61
C SER A 161 -7.09 -12.91 -14.62
N LYS A 162 -8.03 -12.62 -15.53
CA LYS A 162 -9.30 -13.37 -15.69
C LYS A 162 -9.11 -14.85 -16.03
N GLY A 163 -7.95 -15.26 -16.55
CA GLY A 163 -7.58 -16.67 -16.72
C GLY A 163 -6.86 -17.31 -15.52
N TRP A 164 -6.47 -16.51 -14.53
CA TRP A 164 -5.55 -16.87 -13.44
C TRP A 164 -6.19 -16.62 -12.07
N SER A 165 -7.45 -17.03 -11.85
CA SER A 165 -8.20 -16.90 -10.57
C SER A 165 -7.82 -15.69 -9.71
N LEU A 166 -7.64 -14.53 -10.35
CA LEU A 166 -7.29 -13.32 -9.65
C LEU A 166 -8.59 -12.59 -9.44
N ASP A 167 -9.18 -12.89 -8.30
CA ASP A 167 -9.89 -11.83 -7.62
C ASP A 167 -8.90 -10.66 -7.48
N ARG A 168 -9.39 -9.41 -7.58
CA ARG A 168 -8.62 -8.15 -7.45
C ARG A 168 -7.65 -8.12 -6.25
N TYR A 169 -7.81 -9.09 -5.36
CA TYR A 169 -7.27 -9.17 -4.02
C TYR A 169 -6.62 -10.53 -3.69
N SER A 170 -6.57 -11.52 -4.61
CA SER A 170 -5.86 -12.79 -4.35
C SER A 170 -4.33 -12.63 -4.31
N CYS A 171 -3.79 -11.48 -4.75
CA CYS A 171 -2.39 -11.09 -4.57
C CYS A 171 -1.94 -10.97 -3.11
N THR A 172 -2.87 -11.03 -2.13
CA THR A 172 -2.52 -11.16 -0.70
C THR A 172 -2.08 -12.58 -0.29
N GLY A 173 -2.10 -13.57 -1.19
CA GLY A 173 -1.76 -14.97 -0.86
C GLY A 173 -2.79 -15.67 0.06
N GLY A 174 -3.69 -14.91 0.70
CA GLY A 174 -4.89 -15.43 1.32
C GLY A 174 -6.06 -15.38 0.35
N SER A 175 -6.89 -16.41 0.37
CA SER A 175 -8.29 -16.31 -0.04
C SER A 175 -8.90 -14.96 0.41
N HIS A 176 -9.72 -14.36 -0.45
CA HIS A 176 -10.73 -13.29 -0.28
C HIS A 176 -10.92 -12.56 1.09
N PRO A 177 -10.95 -13.21 2.28
CA PRO A 177 -10.99 -12.51 3.58
C PRO A 177 -9.79 -11.60 3.93
N ALA A 178 -8.60 -11.79 3.37
CA ALA A 178 -7.39 -11.10 3.84
C ALA A 178 -7.36 -9.60 3.50
N SER A 179 -7.68 -9.19 2.27
CA SER A 179 -7.67 -7.77 1.86
C SER A 179 -8.70 -6.93 2.61
N TRP A 180 -9.91 -7.45 2.81
CA TRP A 180 -10.91 -6.83 3.67
C TRP A 180 -10.43 -6.84 5.12
N PHE A 181 -9.82 -7.92 5.62
CA PHE A 181 -9.29 -7.94 6.98
C PHE A 181 -8.20 -6.88 7.19
N TYR A 182 -7.30 -6.66 6.24
CA TYR A 182 -6.30 -5.59 6.33
C TYR A 182 -6.95 -4.22 6.26
N SER A 183 -7.78 -3.97 5.26
CA SER A 183 -8.57 -2.75 5.08
C SER A 183 -9.40 -2.41 6.33
N TYR A 184 -10.13 -3.39 6.84
CA TYR A 184 -10.91 -3.32 8.07
C TYR A 184 -10.01 -3.18 9.30
N SER A 185 -8.85 -3.84 9.35
CA SER A 185 -7.85 -3.64 10.42
C SER A 185 -7.33 -2.21 10.41
N PHE A 186 -7.23 -1.55 9.25
CA PHE A 186 -6.91 -0.14 9.15
C PHE A 186 -8.07 0.72 9.66
N LEU A 187 -9.29 0.45 9.20
CA LEU A 187 -10.51 1.10 9.71
C LEU A 187 -10.72 0.91 11.21
N THR A 188 -10.14 -0.13 11.80
CA THR A 188 -10.32 -0.53 13.19
C THR A 188 -9.03 -0.44 14.01
N SER A 189 -7.98 0.16 13.46
CA SER A 189 -6.73 0.36 14.20
C SER A 189 -6.95 1.35 15.33
N ASP A 190 -6.27 1.12 16.45
CA ASP A 190 -6.32 2.01 17.61
C ASP A 190 -5.68 3.34 17.21
N ILE A 191 -6.52 4.33 16.93
CA ILE A 191 -6.13 5.68 16.51
C ILE A 191 -5.06 6.31 17.41
N ASN A 192 -5.02 5.93 18.69
CA ASN A 192 -4.04 6.45 19.65
C ASN A 192 -2.64 5.83 19.51
N LYS A 193 -2.50 4.73 18.76
CA LYS A 193 -1.23 4.01 18.54
C LYS A 193 -0.63 4.23 17.16
N VAL A 194 -1.29 5.05 16.35
CA VAL A 194 -0.92 5.24 14.94
C VAL A 194 0.06 6.41 14.80
N ASN A 195 1.19 6.17 14.12
CA ASN A 195 2.24 7.14 13.82
C ASN A 195 1.94 7.98 12.54
N ARG A 196 2.57 9.15 12.41
CA ARG A 196 2.53 10.05 11.24
C ARG A 196 2.63 9.35 9.87
N SER A 197 3.61 8.48 9.67
CA SER A 197 3.83 7.78 8.38
C SER A 197 2.66 6.88 7.96
N LEU A 198 1.80 6.55 8.91
CA LEU A 198 0.68 5.66 8.68
C LEU A 198 -0.56 6.43 8.22
N PHE A 199 -0.78 7.67 8.67
CA PHE A 199 -2.03 8.40 8.39
C PHE A 199 -2.25 8.76 6.93
N THR A 200 -1.18 9.03 6.17
CA THR A 200 -1.25 9.19 4.70
C THR A 200 -1.64 7.87 4.02
N GLN A 201 -1.12 6.73 4.50
CA GLN A 201 -1.56 5.40 4.05
C GLN A 201 -3.02 5.12 4.42
N TYR A 202 -3.44 5.52 5.63
CA TYR A 202 -4.80 5.36 6.12
C TYR A 202 -5.83 6.18 5.33
N GLY A 203 -5.48 7.39 4.89
CA GLY A 203 -6.36 8.24 4.10
C GLY A 203 -6.81 7.57 2.79
N PHE A 204 -5.88 6.96 2.07
CA PHE A 204 -6.21 6.15 0.90
C PHE A 204 -6.83 4.80 1.28
N ALA A 205 -6.36 4.17 2.36
CA ALA A 205 -6.96 2.93 2.85
C ALA A 205 -8.47 3.13 3.09
N ILE A 206 -8.92 4.27 3.60
CA ILE A 206 -10.36 4.59 3.71
C ILE A 206 -11.04 4.51 2.34
N ASP A 207 -10.55 5.20 1.32
CA ASP A 207 -11.17 5.17 -0.01
C ASP A 207 -11.23 3.75 -0.58
N LEU A 208 -10.14 3.00 -0.40
CA LEU A 208 -10.04 1.62 -0.82
C LEU A 208 -11.01 0.71 -0.06
N CYS A 209 -11.06 0.82 1.26
CA CYS A 209 -11.98 0.08 2.13
C CYS A 209 -13.41 0.30 1.69
N PHE A 210 -13.79 1.57 1.47
CA PHE A 210 -15.16 1.91 1.12
C PHE A 210 -15.51 1.46 -0.31
N SER A 211 -14.57 1.51 -1.25
CA SER A 211 -14.78 0.95 -2.59
C SER A 211 -15.01 -0.56 -2.61
N GLN A 212 -14.64 -1.27 -1.54
CA GLN A 212 -14.74 -2.72 -1.40
C GLN A 212 -15.88 -3.15 -0.47
N LEU A 213 -16.60 -2.19 0.12
CA LEU A 213 -17.68 -2.47 1.03
C LEU A 213 -18.72 -3.34 0.33
N ASN A 214 -18.97 -4.53 0.89
CA ASN A 214 -20.10 -5.34 0.52
C ASN A 214 -20.76 -5.94 1.76
N ASN A 215 -22.06 -6.19 1.66
CA ASN A 215 -22.87 -6.70 2.77
C ASN A 215 -22.34 -8.04 3.30
N LYS A 216 -21.81 -8.90 2.44
CA LYS A 216 -21.30 -10.23 2.83
C LYS A 216 -20.12 -10.12 3.80
N TRP A 217 -19.19 -9.19 3.58
CA TRP A 217 -18.06 -9.00 4.47
C TRP A 217 -18.47 -8.31 5.75
N ILE A 218 -19.27 -7.26 5.68
CA ILE A 218 -19.76 -6.58 6.87
C ILE A 218 -20.55 -7.54 7.77
N GLU A 219 -21.37 -8.44 7.22
CA GLU A 219 -22.04 -9.49 7.99
C GLU A 219 -21.07 -10.50 8.62
N ARG A 220 -19.98 -10.86 7.92
CA ARG A 220 -18.95 -11.77 8.46
C ARG A 220 -18.10 -11.14 9.57
N PHE A 221 -17.89 -9.82 9.56
CA PHE A 221 -17.00 -9.15 10.50
C PHE A 221 -17.76 -8.49 11.66
N CYS A 222 -18.93 -7.93 11.39
CA CYS A 222 -19.75 -7.16 12.33
C CYS A 222 -21.13 -7.77 12.59
N GLY A 223 -21.58 -8.70 11.73
CA GLY A 223 -22.93 -9.24 11.75
C GLY A 223 -23.14 -10.43 12.68
N LYS A 224 -24.33 -11.03 12.56
CA LYS A 224 -24.75 -12.16 13.41
C LYS A 224 -23.89 -13.40 13.18
N ASN A 225 -23.30 -13.52 11.99
CA ASN A 225 -22.45 -14.63 11.57
C ASN A 225 -20.96 -14.40 11.88
N ALA A 226 -20.62 -13.33 12.58
CA ALA A 226 -19.24 -13.07 12.95
C ALA A 226 -18.71 -14.17 13.89
N PRO A 227 -17.48 -14.69 13.65
CA PRO A 227 -16.85 -15.65 14.56
C PRO A 227 -16.92 -15.16 16.02
N PRO A 228 -17.33 -16.03 16.96
CA PRO A 228 -17.43 -15.67 18.38
C PRO A 228 -16.03 -15.51 18.96
N VAL A 229 -15.47 -14.32 18.80
CA VAL A 229 -14.22 -13.91 19.43
C VAL A 229 -14.60 -13.07 20.65
N PRO A 230 -14.20 -13.47 21.88
CA PRO A 230 -14.50 -12.71 23.09
C PRO A 230 -14.10 -11.23 22.96
N GLY A 231 -14.97 -10.34 23.41
CA GLY A 231 -14.74 -8.88 23.41
C GLY A 231 -14.65 -8.26 22.01
N ARG A 232 -14.99 -8.98 20.93
CA ARG A 232 -14.88 -8.43 19.58
C ARG A 232 -15.93 -7.36 19.32
N LYS A 233 -17.20 -7.65 19.62
CA LYS A 233 -18.30 -6.70 19.38
C LYS A 233 -18.07 -5.42 20.18
N GLU A 234 -17.64 -5.57 21.44
CA GLU A 234 -17.31 -4.50 22.37
C GLU A 234 -16.15 -3.64 21.84
N ARG A 235 -15.07 -4.29 21.33
CA ARG A 235 -13.97 -3.59 20.66
C ARG A 235 -14.42 -2.79 19.44
N GLU A 236 -15.26 -3.37 18.58
CA GLU A 236 -15.76 -2.63 17.40
C GLU A 236 -16.65 -1.45 17.81
N ARG A 237 -17.54 -1.64 18.78
CA ARG A 237 -18.37 -0.55 19.32
C ARG A 237 -17.52 0.57 19.91
N SER A 238 -16.52 0.22 20.71
CA SER A 238 -15.57 1.17 21.32
C SER A 238 -14.81 1.98 20.26
N ARG A 239 -14.49 1.37 19.12
CA ARG A 239 -13.84 2.05 17.99
C ARG A 239 -14.75 3.03 17.26
N PHE A 240 -15.97 2.65 16.92
CA PHE A 240 -16.93 3.61 16.34
C PHE A 240 -17.22 4.77 17.29
N TYR A 241 -17.35 4.47 18.59
CA TYR A 241 -17.48 5.50 19.62
C TYR A 241 -16.26 6.41 19.66
N SER A 242 -15.03 5.88 19.59
CA SER A 242 -13.82 6.69 19.57
C SER A 242 -13.71 7.53 18.29
N TYR A 243 -14.18 7.05 17.14
CA TYR A 243 -14.21 7.86 15.91
C TYR A 243 -15.12 9.07 16.01
N ILE A 244 -16.21 9.01 16.76
CA ILE A 244 -17.07 10.16 17.01
C ILE A 244 -16.43 11.10 18.04
N ASN A 245 -15.99 10.54 19.16
CA ASN A 245 -15.63 11.31 20.35
C ASN A 245 -14.15 11.69 20.43
N TYR A 246 -13.34 11.31 19.44
CA TYR A 246 -11.94 11.71 19.40
C TYR A 246 -11.84 13.24 19.28
N LEU A 247 -11.33 13.84 20.35
CA LEU A 247 -10.87 15.21 20.40
C LEU A 247 -9.35 15.17 20.24
N ALA A 248 -8.87 15.61 19.07
CA ALA A 248 -7.43 15.75 18.86
C ALA A 248 -6.89 16.74 19.90
N SER A 249 -5.88 16.35 20.67
CA SER A 249 -5.15 17.32 21.48
C SER A 249 -4.15 18.04 20.57
N ASP A 250 -4.22 19.37 20.52
CA ASP A 250 -3.28 20.22 19.79
C ASP A 250 -1.81 20.05 20.25
N LYS A 251 -1.59 19.35 21.38
CA LYS A 251 -0.26 19.09 21.94
C LYS A 251 0.42 17.83 21.38
N GLN A 252 -0.26 17.02 20.57
CA GLN A 252 0.35 15.83 19.99
C GLN A 252 0.93 16.13 18.59
N PRO A 253 2.20 15.75 18.31
CA PRO A 253 2.84 15.98 17.00
C PRO A 253 2.08 15.39 15.80
N GLU A 254 1.17 14.46 16.06
CA GLU A 254 0.42 13.68 15.08
C GLU A 254 -1.07 14.08 15.03
N GLY A 255 -1.47 15.11 15.79
CA GLY A 255 -2.86 15.53 15.96
C GLY A 255 -3.54 15.93 14.65
N GLU A 256 -2.83 16.67 13.77
CA GLU A 256 -3.37 17.10 12.48
C GLU A 256 -3.64 15.92 11.53
N PHE A 257 -2.73 14.94 11.47
CA PHE A 257 -2.89 13.76 10.63
C PHE A 257 -4.03 12.85 11.10
N ARG A 258 -4.16 12.67 12.43
CA ARG A 258 -5.29 11.96 13.05
C ARG A 258 -6.62 12.63 12.73
N LYS A 259 -6.65 13.96 12.85
CA LYS A 259 -7.84 14.76 12.57
C LYS A 259 -8.25 14.61 11.10
N SER A 260 -7.32 14.76 10.16
CA SER A 260 -7.58 14.58 8.73
C SER A 260 -8.09 13.18 8.39
N TYR A 261 -7.48 12.12 8.95
CA TYR A 261 -7.96 10.74 8.79
C TYR A 261 -9.41 10.57 9.29
N LEU A 262 -9.69 11.03 10.50
CA LEU A 262 -11.02 10.92 11.09
C LEU A 262 -12.06 11.74 10.32
N GLU A 263 -11.72 12.95 9.89
CA GLU A 263 -12.59 13.79 9.08
C GLU A 263 -12.98 13.07 7.79
N LYS A 264 -12.01 12.50 7.08
CA LYS A 264 -12.25 11.72 5.86
C LYS A 264 -13.10 10.46 6.14
N LEU A 265 -12.82 9.74 7.22
CA LEU A 265 -13.59 8.56 7.61
C LEU A 265 -15.05 8.93 7.94
N ARG A 266 -15.26 9.97 8.73
CA ARG A 266 -16.58 10.50 9.10
C ARG A 266 -17.35 10.96 7.86
N GLU A 267 -16.69 11.66 6.95
CA GLU A 267 -17.28 12.10 5.68
C GLU A 267 -17.81 10.89 4.89
N LYS A 268 -17.01 9.83 4.76
CA LYS A 268 -17.40 8.60 4.05
C LYS A 268 -18.55 7.86 4.74
N LEU A 269 -18.51 7.72 6.06
CA LEU A 269 -19.60 7.11 6.83
C LEU A 269 -20.91 7.93 6.75
N ASN A 270 -20.83 9.24 6.59
CA ASN A 270 -22.00 10.11 6.46
C ASN A 270 -22.60 10.19 5.05
N LYS A 271 -21.89 9.75 3.99
CA LYS A 271 -22.37 9.83 2.60
C LYS A 271 -23.52 8.86 2.27
N GLY A 272 -23.87 7.93 3.17
CA GLY A 272 -25.05 7.05 3.05
C GLY A 272 -24.91 5.89 2.05
N ASP A 273 -23.85 5.86 1.24
CA ASP A 273 -23.52 4.75 0.33
C ASP A 273 -22.64 3.71 1.04
N ILE A 274 -23.18 3.15 2.13
CA ILE A 274 -22.52 2.10 2.93
C ILE A 274 -23.47 0.94 3.23
N PRO A 275 -22.96 -0.27 3.49
CA PRO A 275 -23.75 -1.42 3.92
C PRO A 275 -24.70 -1.11 5.09
N PRO A 276 -25.96 -1.61 5.10
CA PRO A 276 -26.95 -1.25 6.11
C PRO A 276 -26.50 -1.51 7.56
N LEU A 277 -25.79 -2.62 7.80
CA LEU A 277 -25.27 -2.93 9.13
C LEU A 277 -24.17 -1.94 9.57
N LEU A 278 -23.36 -1.45 8.63
CA LEU A 278 -22.35 -0.44 8.93
C LEU A 278 -23.00 0.92 9.20
N ASP A 279 -24.05 1.27 8.45
CA ASP A 279 -24.87 2.47 8.73
C ASP A 279 -25.54 2.38 10.10
N GLU A 280 -26.16 1.24 10.44
CA GLU A 280 -26.80 1.04 11.74
C GLU A 280 -25.80 1.27 12.89
N LEU A 281 -24.61 0.68 12.80
CA LEU A 281 -23.55 0.89 13.80
C LEU A 281 -23.10 2.35 13.86
N TRP A 282 -22.97 3.01 12.71
CA TRP A 282 -22.61 4.40 12.63
C TRP A 282 -23.66 5.33 13.25
N GLN A 283 -24.94 5.12 12.96
CA GLN A 283 -26.03 5.89 13.55
C GLN A 283 -26.11 5.68 15.07
N LYS A 284 -25.95 4.44 15.54
CA LYS A 284 -25.89 4.14 16.98
C LYS A 284 -24.71 4.85 17.65
N ALA A 285 -23.54 4.90 16.99
CA ALA A 285 -22.37 5.62 17.49
C ALA A 285 -22.67 7.12 17.65
N LYS A 286 -23.27 7.75 16.64
CA LYS A 286 -23.64 9.17 16.66
C LYS A 286 -24.63 9.52 17.76
N LYS A 287 -25.52 8.59 18.11
CA LYS A 287 -26.51 8.76 19.19
C LYS A 287 -25.96 8.44 20.59
N GLY A 288 -24.71 7.96 20.69
CA GLY A 288 -24.16 7.47 21.96
C GLY A 288 -24.79 6.17 22.45
N GLU A 289 -25.51 5.45 21.58
CA GLU A 289 -26.22 4.20 21.90
C GLU A 289 -25.29 2.96 21.85
N LEU A 290 -24.04 3.15 21.43
CA LEU A 290 -23.02 2.11 21.53
C LEU A 290 -22.49 2.07 22.97
N THR A 291 -23.13 1.26 23.82
CA THR A 291 -22.56 0.95 25.14
C THR A 291 -21.28 0.13 24.95
N VAL A 292 -20.20 0.65 25.51
CA VAL A 292 -18.95 -0.07 25.73
C VAL A 292 -19.04 -0.54 27.17
N ASP A 293 -19.39 -1.81 27.36
CA ASP A 293 -19.35 -2.43 28.69
C ASP A 293 -17.90 -2.59 29.17
#